data_AF-A0A0G0JBZ6-F1
#
_entry.id   AF-A0A0G0JBZ6-F1
#
_cell.length_a   1.000
_cell.length_b   1.000
_cell.length_c   1.000
_cell.angle_alpha   90.00
_cell.angle_beta   90.00
_cell.angle_gamma   90.00
#
_symmetry.space_group_name_H-M   'P 1'
#
loop_
_entity.id
_entity.type
_entity.pdbx_description
1 polymer ?
#
loop_
_entity_poly.entity_id
_entity_poly.type
_entity_poly.pdbx_seq_one_letter_code
_entity_poly.pdbx_strand_id
1 'polypeptide(L)' 'MLKNKKMTNLQNIKKEFPIFSNYPKLVYLDNAATTQKPKQVLDALNDFYTKSNANVHRGIHKL' A
#
# COMPACT_ATOMS: atom_id res chain seq x y z
N MET A 1 15.42 -8.97 28.49
CA MET A 1 15.40 -7.78 27.60
C MET A 1 14.29 -7.95 26.58
N LEU A 2 13.05 -7.66 27.00
CA LEU A 2 11.86 -7.80 26.17
C LEU A 2 11.87 -6.68 25.13
N LYS A 3 12.02 -7.03 23.85
CA LYS A 3 11.92 -6.08 22.74
C LYS A 3 10.50 -5.49 22.77
N ASN A 4 10.40 -4.20 23.06
CA ASN A 4 9.15 -3.44 23.01
C ASN A 4 8.45 -3.69 21.67
N LYS A 5 7.36 -4.45 21.70
CA LYS A 5 6.40 -4.59 20.61
C LYS A 5 5.93 -3.16 20.29
N LYS A 6 6.36 -2.63 19.14
CA LYS A 6 6.00 -1.29 18.66
C LYS A 6 4.48 -1.18 18.74
N MET A 7 3.98 -0.42 19.71
CA MET A 7 2.55 -0.17 19.85
C MET A 7 2.14 0.60 18.60
N THR A 8 1.44 -0.06 17.69
CA THR A 8 0.95 0.52 16.45
C THR A 8 -0.04 1.61 16.79
N ASN A 9 0.38 2.86 16.67
CA ASN A 9 -0.53 3.99 16.82
C ASN A 9 -1.56 3.92 15.69
N LEU A 10 -2.82 3.58 16.02
CA LEU A 10 -3.92 3.45 15.05
C LEU A 10 -4.12 4.72 14.22
N GLN A 11 -3.91 5.89 14.83
CA GLN A 11 -3.97 7.19 14.15
C GLN A 11 -2.97 7.29 13.00
N ASN A 12 -1.81 6.63 13.12
CA ASN A 12 -0.78 6.65 12.09
C ASN A 12 -1.13 5.71 10.94
N ILE A 13 -1.74 4.55 11.23
CA ILE A 13 -2.08 3.56 10.18
C ILE A 13 -3.14 4.10 9.21
N LYS A 14 -4.16 4.82 9.70
CA LYS A 14 -5.23 5.35 8.82
C LYS A 14 -4.68 6.32 7.76
N LYS A 15 -3.62 7.07 8.08
CA LYS A 15 -2.96 8.00 7.15
C LYS A 15 -2.25 7.31 5.98
N GLU A 16 -1.90 6.04 6.15
CA GLU A 16 -1.27 5.26 5.08
C GLU A 16 -2.25 4.92 3.94
N PHE A 17 -3.57 5.09 4.12
CA PHE A 17 -4.58 4.76 3.12
C PHE A 17 -5.16 6.06 2.52
N PRO A 18 -4.76 6.45 1.29
CA PRO A 18 -5.12 7.74 0.70
C PRO A 18 -6.63 7.99 0.57
N ILE A 19 -7.44 6.93 0.47
CA ILE A 19 -8.90 7.03 0.38
C ILE A 19 -9.50 7.82 1.55
N PHE A 20 -8.92 7.72 2.76
CA PHE A 20 -9.43 8.45 3.93
C PHE A 20 -9.03 9.92 3.95
N SER A 21 -7.98 10.31 3.22
CA SER A 21 -7.65 11.73 3.00
C SER A 21 -8.63 12.35 2.00
N ASN A 22 -9.02 11.61 0.95
CA ASN A 22 -9.98 12.07 -0.06
C ASN A 22 -11.41 12.11 0.48
N TYR A 23 -11.74 11.19 1.39
CA TYR A 23 -13.05 11.10 2.04
C TYR A 23 -12.91 11.05 3.57
N PRO A 24 -12.69 12.21 4.24
CA PRO A 24 -12.39 12.26 5.68
C PRO A 24 -13.47 11.65 6.59
N LYS A 25 -14.73 11.66 6.14
CA LYS A 25 -15.89 11.09 6.85
C LYS A 25 -16.21 9.65 6.47
N LEU A 26 -15.42 9.03 5.59
CA LEU A 26 -15.66 7.66 5.15
C LEU A 26 -15.47 6.68 6.31
N VAL A 27 -16.50 5.86 6.53
CA VAL A 27 -16.48 4.71 7.43
C VAL A 27 -16.65 3.47 6.56
N TYR A 28 -15.56 2.73 6.34
CA TYR A 28 -15.53 1.56 5.47
C TYR A 28 -15.52 0.28 6.32
N LEU A 29 -16.69 -0.38 6.43
CA LEU A 29 -16.89 -1.59 7.25
C LEU A 29 -17.09 -2.86 6.41
N ASP A 30 -16.75 -2.83 5.12
CA ASP A 30 -16.94 -3.94 4.18
C ASP A 30 -15.61 -4.61 3.79
N ASN A 31 -14.71 -4.76 4.75
CA ASN A 31 -13.37 -5.32 4.50
C ASN A 31 -13.39 -6.79 4.08
N ALA A 32 -14.50 -7.50 4.35
CA ALA A 32 -14.68 -8.90 3.95
C ALA A 32 -14.89 -9.05 2.45
N ALA A 33 -15.51 -8.06 1.79
CA ALA A 33 -15.65 -8.05 0.33
C ALA A 33 -14.34 -7.65 -0.34
N THR A 34 -13.69 -6.57 0.13
CA THR A 34 -12.37 -6.14 -0.35
C THR A 34 -11.71 -5.16 0.63
N THR A 35 -10.40 -4.97 0.53
CA THR A 35 -9.64 -4.08 1.42
C THR A 35 -9.12 -2.86 0.69
N GLN A 36 -9.09 -1.72 1.39
CA GLN A 36 -8.40 -0.52 0.93
C GLN A 36 -6.88 -0.77 0.84
N LYS A 37 -6.20 -0.05 -0.05
CA LYS A 37 -4.75 -0.25 -0.28
C LYS A 37 -3.95 0.90 0.34
N PRO A 38 -2.88 0.60 1.12
CA PRO A 38 -2.01 1.63 1.62
C PRO A 38 -1.14 2.20 0.50
N LYS A 39 -0.62 3.41 0.70
CA LYS A 39 0.22 4.14 -0.25
C LYS A 39 1.42 3.31 -0.71
N GLN A 40 2.08 2.57 0.17
CA GLN A 40 3.21 1.71 -0.20
C GLN A 40 2.88 0.67 -1.27
N VAL A 41 1.66 0.10 -1.26
CA VAL A 41 1.22 -0.86 -2.28
C VAL A 41 0.97 -0.16 -3.61
N LEU A 42 0.34 1.02 -3.57
CA LEU A 42 0.07 1.83 -4.75
C LEU A 42 1.38 2.32 -5.40
N ASP A 43 2.32 2.80 -4.59
CA ASP A 43 3.62 3.29 -5.03
C ASP A 43 4.43 2.15 -5.69
N ALA A 44 4.42 0.93 -5.11
CA ALA A 44 5.08 -0.23 -5.72
C ALA A 44 4.48 -0.61 -7.07
N LEU A 45 3.14 -0.58 -7.20
CA LEU A 45 2.46 -0.83 -8.46
C LEU A 45 2.86 0.22 -9.51
N ASN A 46 2.80 1.50 -9.12
CA ASN A 46 3.14 2.60 -10.00
C ASN A 46 4.60 2.54 -10.45
N ASP A 47 5.53 2.29 -9.53
CA ASP A 47 6.95 2.13 -9.83
C ASP A 47 7.19 0.98 -10.80
N PHE A 48 6.56 -0.17 -10.58
CA PHE A 48 6.66 -1.29 -11.51
C PHE A 48 6.21 -0.90 -12.91
N TYR A 49 5.01 -0.33 -13.03
CA TYR A 49 4.44 -0.03 -14.35
C TYR A 49 5.14 1.12 -15.08
N THR A 50 5.69 2.08 -14.35
CA THR A 50 6.36 3.25 -14.94
C THR A 50 7.85 3.03 -15.22
N LYS A 51 8.52 2.14 -14.49
CA LYS A 51 9.99 1.96 -14.56
C LYS A 51 10.44 0.59 -15.00
N SER A 52 9.61 -0.44 -14.87
CA SER A 52 10.08 -1.84 -14.94
C SER A 52 9.14 -2.78 -15.70
N ASN A 53 8.08 -2.26 -16.31
CA ASN A 53 7.08 -3.06 -17.00
C ASN A 53 7.69 -3.80 -18.21
N ALA A 54 7.84 -5.11 -18.08
CA ALA A 54 8.25 -6.01 -19.14
C ALA A 54 7.65 -7.40 -18.90
N ASN A 55 7.57 -8.25 -19.93
CA ASN A 55 7.19 -9.65 -19.71
C ASN A 55 8.17 -10.30 -18.74
N VAL A 56 7.61 -11.08 -17.81
CA VAL A 56 8.37 -11.95 -16.91
C VAL A 56 9.28 -12.88 -17.74
N HIS A 57 10.49 -13.13 -17.23
CA HIS A 57 11.54 -13.92 -17.90
C HIS A 57 12.17 -13.34 -19.19
N ARG A 58 12.00 -12.05 -19.53
CA ARG A 58 12.86 -11.40 -20.56
C ARG A 58 14.26 -11.10 -20.02
N GLY A 59 15.05 -12.15 -19.76
CA GLY A 59 16.43 -12.08 -19.25
C GLY A 59 17.51 -11.65 -20.26
N ILE A 60 17.16 -10.97 -21.35
CA ILE A 60 18.10 -10.72 -22.47
C ILE A 60 18.26 -9.22 -22.80
N HIS A 61 17.51 -8.33 -22.16
CA HIS A 61 17.64 -6.89 -22.39
C HIS A 61 17.76 -6.14 -21.06
N LYS A 62 18.84 -5.37 -20.89
CA LYS A 62 18.88 -4.29 -19.90
C LYS A 62 17.85 -3.25 -20.36
N LEU A 63 16.89 -2.93 -19.48
CA LEU A 63 16.06 -1.73 -19.61
C LEU A 63 16.93 -0.47 -19.52
#